data_AF-A0A0G0H6S9-F1
#
_entry.id   AF-A0A0G0H6S9-F1
#
_cell.length_a   1.000
_cell.length_b   1.000
_cell.length_c   1.000
_cell.angle_alpha   90.00
_cell.angle_beta   90.00
_cell.angle_gamma   90.00
#
_symmetry.space_group_name_H-M   'P 1'
#
loop_
_entity.id
_entity.type
_entity.pdbx_description
1 polymer ?
#
loop_
_entity_poly.entity_id
_entity_poly.type
_entity_poly.pdbx_seq_one_letter_code
_entity_poly.pdbx_strand_id
1 'polypeptide(L)'
;MTNYSPKELYELNKKIKKVEEQKKSGERKKYTKTIIWIVIVAGIFAIILWAILRPKSEKVEPLLLDKTELGQEIQIISRDHILPNSEHEPYNSNPPTSGPHYADSPTGGFYRDGLEDERALHGLEHGYIWISYKNIDEATLEQLKDIQKRNYGSVILTPREGNDAPIALASWGRLLNLDSFDEATINTYIKLYKNQSPEKLAR
;
A
#
# COMPACT_ATOMS: atom_id res chain seq x y z
N MET A 1 -73.66 -3.46 -59.00
CA MET A 1 -72.19 -3.35 -59.16
C MET A 1 -71.89 -1.87 -59.34
N THR A 2 -71.18 -1.25 -58.40
CA THR A 2 -70.81 0.18 -58.50
C THR A 2 -69.66 0.32 -59.51
N ASN A 3 -69.92 0.93 -60.67
CA ASN A 3 -68.90 1.22 -61.67
C ASN A 3 -68.18 2.52 -61.31
N TYR A 4 -66.99 2.39 -60.73
CA TYR A 4 -66.10 3.53 -60.46
C TYR A 4 -65.49 4.06 -61.76
N SER A 5 -65.40 5.38 -61.90
CA SER A 5 -64.69 6.00 -63.02
C SER A 5 -63.17 5.79 -62.91
N PRO A 6 -62.40 5.86 -64.02
CA PRO A 6 -60.95 5.69 -63.99
C PRO A 6 -60.22 6.63 -63.01
N LYS A 7 -60.74 7.85 -62.82
CA LYS A 7 -60.20 8.84 -61.88
C LYS A 7 -60.43 8.44 -60.42
N GLU A 8 -61.58 7.85 -60.11
CA GLU A 8 -61.90 7.35 -58.78
C GLU A 8 -61.07 6.11 -58.43
N LEU A 9 -60.84 5.22 -59.39
CA LEU A 9 -59.93 4.08 -59.22
C LEU A 9 -58.49 4.52 -58.94
N TYR A 10 -58.02 5.58 -59.61
CA TYR A 10 -56.69 6.13 -59.36
C TYR A 10 -56.56 6.71 -57.94
N GLU A 11 -57.53 7.52 -57.50
CA GLU A 11 -57.52 8.10 -56.15
C GLU A 11 -57.69 7.03 -55.07
N LEU A 12 -58.48 5.97 -55.32
CA LEU A 12 -58.61 4.84 -54.42
C LEU A 12 -57.29 4.07 -54.26
N ASN A 13 -56.62 3.74 -55.36
CA ASN A 13 -55.32 3.07 -55.34
C ASN A 13 -54.23 3.92 -54.66
N LYS A 14 -54.27 5.25 -54.85
CA LYS A 14 -53.38 6.19 -54.16
C LYS A 14 -53.61 6.19 -52.65
N LYS A 15 -54.87 6.16 -52.19
CA LYS A 15 -55.21 6.03 -50.76
C LYS A 15 -54.77 4.68 -50.20
N ILE A 16 -54.98 3.58 -50.92
CA ILE A 16 -54.55 2.23 -50.50
C ILE A 16 -53.03 2.18 -50.33
N LYS A 17 -52.25 2.64 -51.32
CA LYS A 17 -50.78 2.69 -51.22
C LYS A 17 -50.30 3.50 -50.02
N LYS A 18 -50.92 4.65 -49.75
CA LYS A 18 -50.56 5.50 -48.62
C LYS A 18 -50.84 4.81 -47.27
N VAL A 19 -51.95 4.06 -47.18
CA VAL A 19 -52.28 3.27 -45.98
C VAL A 19 -51.31 2.09 -45.81
N GLU A 20 -50.93 1.41 -46.90
CA GLU A 20 -49.93 0.32 -46.85
C GLU A 20 -48.54 0.81 -46.45
N GLU A 21 -48.09 1.96 -46.97
CA GLU A 21 -46.82 2.59 -46.58
C GLU A 21 -46.82 3.06 -45.13
N GLN A 22 -47.94 3.60 -44.64
CA GLN A 22 -48.11 3.97 -43.23
C GLN A 22 -48.09 2.74 -42.31
N LYS A 23 -48.76 1.65 -42.69
CA LYS A 23 -48.70 0.38 -41.94
C LYS A 23 -47.29 -0.21 -41.95
N LYS A 24 -46.64 -0.32 -43.11
CA LYS A 24 -45.26 -0.84 -43.24
C LYS A 24 -44.24 0.01 -42.49
N SER A 25 -44.37 1.35 -42.50
CA SER A 25 -43.46 2.24 -41.77
C SER A 25 -43.69 2.20 -40.26
N GLY A 26 -44.94 2.07 -39.80
CA GLY A 26 -45.28 1.86 -38.39
C GLY A 26 -44.75 0.53 -37.86
N GLU A 27 -44.91 -0.54 -38.63
CA GLU A 27 -44.36 -1.87 -38.31
C GLU A 27 -42.83 -1.84 -38.31
N ARG A 28 -42.18 -1.32 -39.35
CA ARG A 28 -40.71 -1.16 -39.39
C ARG A 28 -40.17 -0.37 -38.20
N LYS A 29 -40.80 0.76 -37.83
CA LYS A 29 -40.40 1.56 -36.66
C LYS A 29 -40.63 0.83 -35.33
N LYS A 30 -41.65 -0.03 -35.24
CA LYS A 30 -41.89 -0.88 -34.07
C LYS A 30 -40.81 -1.96 -33.97
N TYR A 31 -40.51 -2.66 -35.05
CA TYR A 31 -39.48 -3.70 -35.09
C TYR A 31 -38.07 -3.14 -34.84
N THR A 32 -37.70 -1.98 -35.40
CA THR A 32 -36.38 -1.37 -35.12
C THR A 32 -36.23 -0.96 -33.66
N LYS A 33 -37.28 -0.43 -33.02
CA LYS A 33 -37.25 -0.13 -31.58
C LYS A 33 -37.10 -1.39 -30.73
N THR A 34 -37.81 -2.48 -31.05
CA THR A 34 -37.68 -3.75 -30.33
C THR A 34 -36.29 -4.37 -30.49
N ILE A 35 -35.71 -4.34 -31.70
CA ILE A 35 -34.35 -4.85 -31.94
C ILE A 35 -33.31 -4.03 -31.16
N ILE A 36 -33.41 -2.70 -31.17
CA ILE A 36 -32.52 -1.83 -30.38
C ILE A 36 -32.60 -2.17 -28.89
N TRP A 37 -33.82 -2.38 -28.36
CA TRP A 37 -34.02 -2.72 -26.95
C TRP A 37 -33.41 -4.09 -26.59
N ILE A 38 -33.54 -5.11 -27.46
CA ILE A 38 -32.93 -6.43 -27.28
C ILE A 38 -31.40 -6.33 -27.25
N VAL A 39 -30.80 -5.54 -28.15
CA VAL A 39 -29.34 -5.35 -28.20
C VAL A 39 -28.81 -4.67 -26.94
N ILE A 40 -29.53 -3.65 -26.43
CA ILE A 40 -29.16 -2.97 -25.18
C ILE A 40 -29.21 -3.97 -24.00
N VAL A 41 -30.27 -4.75 -23.88
CA VAL A 41 -30.40 -5.73 -22.80
C VAL A 41 -29.33 -6.83 -22.91
N ALA A 42 -29.06 -7.34 -24.11
CA ALA A 42 -28.00 -8.32 -24.33
C ALA A 42 -26.61 -7.76 -23.98
N GLY A 43 -26.33 -6.50 -24.32
CA GLY A 43 -25.10 -5.81 -23.95
C GLY A 43 -24.92 -5.66 -22.44
N ILE A 44 -25.98 -5.26 -21.73
CA ILE A 44 -25.98 -5.19 -20.26
C ILE A 44 -25.73 -6.57 -19.65
N PHE A 45 -26.37 -7.61 -20.18
CA PHE A 45 -26.19 -8.98 -19.70
C PHE A 45 -24.75 -9.48 -19.92
N ALA A 46 -24.14 -9.15 -21.06
CA ALA A 46 -22.75 -9.49 -21.35
C ALA A 46 -21.76 -8.78 -20.41
N ILE A 47 -22.02 -7.51 -20.05
CA ILE A 47 -21.21 -6.75 -19.09
C ILE A 47 -21.32 -7.35 -17.69
N ILE A 48 -22.53 -7.70 -17.26
CA ILE A 48 -22.77 -8.35 -15.96
C ILE A 48 -22.10 -9.72 -15.93
N LEU A 49 -22.25 -10.52 -16.99
CA LEU A 49 -21.64 -11.84 -17.10
C LEU A 49 -20.11 -11.74 -17.10
N TRP A 50 -19.53 -10.78 -17.81
CA TRP A 50 -18.10 -10.49 -17.76
C TRP A 50 -17.65 -10.05 -16.36
N ALA A 51 -18.45 -9.24 -15.65
CA ALA A 51 -18.14 -8.82 -14.29
C ALA A 51 -18.21 -9.96 -13.26
N ILE A 52 -19.01 -11.00 -13.51
CA ILE A 52 -19.12 -12.22 -12.70
C ILE A 52 -18.02 -13.23 -13.03
N LEU A 53 -17.75 -13.43 -14.33
CA LEU A 53 -16.80 -14.45 -14.82
C LEU A 53 -15.35 -13.97 -14.83
N ARG A 54 -15.09 -12.66 -14.74
CA ARG A 54 -13.72 -12.17 -14.59
C ARG A 54 -13.12 -12.81 -13.33
N PRO A 55 -11.96 -13.49 -13.43
CA PRO A 55 -11.29 -14.00 -12.25
C PRO A 55 -11.07 -12.83 -11.30
N LYS A 56 -11.61 -12.94 -10.08
CA LYS A 56 -11.24 -12.02 -9.01
C LYS A 56 -9.73 -12.22 -8.86
N SER A 57 -8.95 -11.17 -9.12
CA SER A 57 -7.52 -11.17 -8.80
C SER A 57 -7.41 -11.59 -7.34
N GLU A 58 -6.96 -12.81 -7.11
CA GLU A 58 -6.54 -13.24 -5.79
C GLU A 58 -5.38 -12.33 -5.46
N LYS A 59 -5.63 -11.41 -4.53
CA LYS A 59 -4.53 -10.75 -3.83
C LYS A 59 -3.71 -11.91 -3.30
N VAL A 60 -2.52 -12.13 -3.88
CA VAL A 60 -1.55 -13.06 -3.34
C VAL A 60 -1.21 -12.47 -1.98
N GLU A 61 -1.92 -12.95 -0.97
CA GLU A 61 -1.65 -12.60 0.41
C GLU A 61 -0.27 -13.18 0.66
N PRO A 62 0.77 -12.35 0.85
CA PRO A 62 2.10 -12.88 1.09
C PRO A 62 1.95 -13.81 2.27
N LEU A 63 2.45 -15.04 2.07
CA LEU A 63 2.53 -16.13 3.03
C LEU A 63 2.51 -15.54 4.43
N LEU A 64 1.50 -15.88 5.23
CA LEU A 64 1.37 -15.45 6.60
C LEU A 64 2.54 -16.02 7.41
N LEU A 65 3.74 -15.43 7.23
CA LEU A 65 4.71 -15.32 8.29
C LEU A 65 3.89 -14.74 9.44
N ASP A 66 3.83 -15.48 10.54
CA ASP A 66 3.10 -15.09 11.72
C ASP A 66 3.50 -13.67 12.11
N LYS A 67 2.72 -12.67 11.66
CA LYS A 67 3.03 -11.23 11.80
C LYS A 67 3.07 -10.82 13.27
N THR A 68 2.67 -11.72 14.15
CA THR A 68 2.66 -11.58 15.59
C THR A 68 4.06 -11.70 16.21
N GLU A 69 5.07 -12.21 15.48
CA GLU A 69 6.41 -12.49 16.04
C GLU A 69 7.60 -11.86 15.28
N LEU A 70 7.39 -10.85 14.43
CA LEU A 70 8.54 -10.27 13.70
C LEU A 70 9.42 -9.42 14.63
N GLY A 71 10.59 -9.93 15.00
CA GLY A 71 11.51 -9.26 15.91
C GLY A 71 11.24 -9.58 17.37
N GLN A 72 12.32 -9.75 18.12
CA GLN A 72 12.31 -10.11 19.53
C GLN A 72 11.78 -8.95 20.38
N GLU A 73 10.89 -9.26 21.31
CA GLU A 73 10.50 -8.33 22.37
C GLU A 73 11.63 -8.25 23.41
N ILE A 74 12.05 -7.03 23.71
CA ILE A 74 13.10 -6.73 24.66
C ILE A 74 12.47 -5.99 25.84
N GLN A 75 12.81 -6.41 27.05
CA GLN A 75 12.34 -5.75 28.26
C GLN A 75 12.74 -4.28 28.26
N ILE A 76 11.78 -3.38 28.50
CA ILE A 76 12.05 -1.96 28.65
C ILE A 76 12.72 -1.73 30.01
N ILE A 77 13.94 -1.18 30.00
CA ILE A 77 14.74 -1.00 31.22
C ILE A 77 14.67 0.42 31.81
N SER A 78 14.47 1.45 30.98
CA SER A 78 14.27 2.85 31.42
C SER A 78 13.73 3.69 30.25
N ARG A 79 13.25 4.89 30.56
CA ARG A 79 12.96 5.95 29.59
C ARG A 79 13.53 7.32 30.00
N ASP A 80 14.43 7.35 30.97
CA ASP A 80 14.87 8.60 31.56
C ASP A 80 15.79 9.37 30.61
N HIS A 81 15.62 10.68 30.54
CA HIS A 81 16.58 11.54 29.85
C HIS A 81 17.80 11.79 30.74
N ILE A 82 18.99 11.65 30.15
CA ILE A 82 20.29 11.93 30.79
C ILE A 82 21.04 13.03 30.03
N LEU A 83 21.97 13.68 30.74
CA LEU A 83 22.85 14.65 30.10
C LEU A 83 23.90 13.92 29.23
N PRO A 84 24.38 14.55 28.14
CA PRO A 84 25.46 14.01 27.33
C PRO A 84 26.66 13.55 28.16
N ASN A 85 27.15 12.34 27.87
CA ASN A 85 28.28 11.69 28.55
C ASN A 85 28.04 11.34 30.04
N SER A 86 26.79 11.32 30.50
CA SER A 86 26.48 10.79 31.84
C SER A 86 26.67 9.28 31.87
N GLU A 87 27.20 8.74 32.97
CA GLU A 87 27.23 7.31 33.19
C GLU A 87 25.82 6.74 33.40
N HIS A 88 25.61 5.52 32.92
CA HIS A 88 24.39 4.75 33.14
C HIS A 88 24.69 3.25 33.10
N GLU A 89 23.75 2.45 33.61
CA GLU A 89 23.85 0.99 33.53
C GLU A 89 23.84 0.51 32.06
N PRO A 90 24.51 -0.61 31.73
CA PRO A 90 24.53 -1.16 30.38
C PRO A 90 23.13 -1.49 29.84
N TYR A 91 22.94 -1.30 28.54
CA TYR A 91 21.71 -1.72 27.86
C TYR A 91 21.59 -3.25 27.80
N ASN A 92 20.35 -3.75 27.65
CA ASN A 92 20.03 -5.18 27.63
C ASN A 92 19.84 -5.76 26.21
N SER A 93 20.18 -5.00 25.17
CA SER A 93 20.04 -5.36 23.76
C SER A 93 21.08 -4.63 22.92
N ASN A 94 21.36 -5.15 21.72
CA ASN A 94 22.35 -4.58 20.82
C ASN A 94 21.90 -4.65 19.35
N PRO A 95 21.59 -3.51 18.68
CA PRO A 95 21.53 -2.16 19.23
C PRO A 95 20.50 -2.02 20.38
N PRO A 96 20.66 -1.02 21.26
CA PRO A 96 19.74 -0.83 22.36
C PRO A 96 18.36 -0.40 21.86
N THR A 97 17.31 -0.92 22.51
CA THR A 97 15.91 -0.66 22.15
C THR A 97 15.17 0.20 23.18
N SER A 98 15.77 0.45 24.34
CA SER A 98 15.26 1.30 25.42
C SER A 98 16.38 1.58 26.41
N GLY A 99 16.20 2.56 27.30
CA GLY A 99 17.12 2.86 28.38
C GLY A 99 17.30 4.35 28.60
N PRO A 100 18.22 4.75 29.48
CA PRO A 100 18.61 6.15 29.64
C PRO A 100 19.13 6.70 28.33
N HIS A 101 18.70 7.90 27.92
CA HIS A 101 19.05 8.44 26.61
C HIS A 101 19.08 9.97 26.60
N TYR A 102 19.61 10.60 25.56
CA TYR A 102 19.73 12.07 25.53
C TYR A 102 18.39 12.73 25.25
N ALA A 103 18.19 13.95 25.74
CA ALA A 103 17.00 14.75 25.41
C ALA A 103 16.97 15.26 23.95
N ASP A 104 18.11 15.21 23.24
CA ASP A 104 18.23 15.61 21.84
C ASP A 104 17.84 14.46 20.91
N SER A 105 16.67 14.56 20.27
CA SER A 105 16.22 13.60 19.25
C SER A 105 16.89 13.85 17.90
N PRO A 106 17.37 12.80 17.21
CA PRO A 106 17.69 12.89 15.80
C PRO A 106 16.41 13.07 14.97
N THR A 107 16.57 13.58 13.75
CA THR A 107 15.55 13.49 12.72
C THR A 107 15.70 12.17 11.94
N GLY A 108 14.69 11.78 11.19
CA GLY A 108 14.87 10.69 10.23
C GLY A 108 15.86 11.09 9.14
N GLY A 109 16.74 10.18 8.75
CA GLY A 109 17.88 10.50 7.89
C GLY A 109 18.90 9.38 7.79
N PHE A 110 19.82 9.51 6.82
CA PHE A 110 21.03 8.72 6.77
C PHE A 110 22.18 9.49 7.44
N TYR A 111 22.73 8.92 8.51
CA TYR A 111 23.84 9.48 9.26
C TYR A 111 25.11 8.72 8.89
N ARG A 112 25.87 9.28 7.94
CA ARG A 112 27.05 8.62 7.36
C ARG A 112 28.14 8.31 8.39
N ASP A 113 28.30 9.17 9.40
CA ASP A 113 29.35 9.03 10.41
C ASP A 113 28.88 8.27 11.65
N GLY A 114 27.67 7.71 11.62
CA GLY A 114 27.03 7.08 12.77
C GLY A 114 26.22 8.06 13.63
N LEU A 115 25.64 7.52 14.70
CA LEU A 115 24.97 8.24 15.77
C LEU A 115 25.32 7.59 17.10
N GLU A 116 25.34 8.39 18.17
CA GLU A 116 25.35 7.88 19.53
C GLU A 116 24.07 7.08 19.81
N ASP A 117 24.22 5.94 20.49
CA ASP A 117 23.11 5.05 20.82
C ASP A 117 22.03 5.82 21.62
N GLU A 118 22.42 6.72 22.52
CA GLU A 118 21.53 7.57 23.32
C GLU A 118 20.69 8.53 22.45
N ARG A 119 21.21 8.99 21.31
CA ARG A 119 20.40 9.82 20.40
C ARG A 119 19.44 8.95 19.61
N ALA A 120 19.91 7.81 19.10
CA ALA A 120 19.05 6.89 18.38
C ALA A 120 17.87 6.42 19.24
N LEU A 121 18.11 6.14 20.53
CA LEU A 121 17.09 5.77 21.51
C LEU A 121 15.99 6.83 21.69
N HIS A 122 16.31 8.12 21.69
CA HIS A 122 15.28 9.16 21.72
C HIS A 122 14.41 9.09 20.47
N GLY A 123 15.02 8.87 19.30
CA GLY A 123 14.29 8.60 18.06
C GLY A 123 13.33 7.42 18.22
N LEU A 124 13.76 6.34 18.87
CA LEU A 124 12.89 5.19 19.14
C LEU A 124 11.74 5.55 20.11
N GLU A 125 11.98 6.36 21.14
CA GLU A 125 10.93 6.86 22.05
C GLU A 125 9.85 7.64 21.26
N HIS A 126 10.27 8.41 20.26
CA HIS A 126 9.42 9.14 19.32
C HIS A 126 8.79 8.29 18.19
N GLY A 127 9.06 6.98 18.16
CA GLY A 127 8.42 6.04 17.24
C GLY A 127 9.13 5.85 15.91
N TYR A 128 10.39 6.28 15.81
CA TYR A 128 11.24 5.99 14.65
C TYR A 128 11.67 4.52 14.65
N ILE A 129 12.09 4.06 13.48
CA ILE A 129 12.81 2.81 13.30
C ILE A 129 14.27 3.15 13.06
N TRP A 130 15.14 2.55 13.85
CA TRP A 130 16.58 2.67 13.64
C TRP A 130 17.08 1.43 12.91
N ILE A 131 17.50 1.63 11.66
CA ILE A 131 18.21 0.63 10.88
C ILE A 131 19.69 0.92 11.02
N SER A 132 20.44 -0.02 11.59
CA SER A 132 21.89 0.07 11.70
C SER A 132 22.55 -1.09 10.95
N TYR A 133 23.77 -0.87 10.45
CA TYR A 133 24.48 -1.89 9.68
C TYR A 133 25.98 -1.95 9.97
N LYS A 134 26.59 -3.12 9.73
CA LYS A 134 28.05 -3.33 9.70
C LYS A 134 28.43 -4.30 8.58
N ASN A 135 29.62 -4.14 8.00
CA ASN A 135 30.22 -5.10 7.06
C ASN A 135 29.31 -5.55 5.88
N ILE A 136 28.51 -4.63 5.34
CA ILE A 136 27.69 -4.85 4.14
C ILE A 136 28.37 -4.29 2.89
N ASP A 137 28.03 -4.82 1.72
CA ASP A 137 28.47 -4.26 0.44
C ASP A 137 27.73 -2.97 0.07
N GLU A 138 28.27 -2.21 -0.89
CA GLU A 138 27.70 -0.93 -1.33
C GLU A 138 26.31 -1.08 -1.96
N ALA A 139 26.03 -2.19 -2.66
CA ALA A 139 24.71 -2.39 -3.26
C ALA A 139 23.64 -2.58 -2.18
N THR A 140 23.94 -3.35 -1.14
CA THR A 140 23.09 -3.50 0.04
C THR A 140 22.88 -2.16 0.74
N LEU A 141 23.93 -1.35 0.90
CA LEU A 141 23.81 -0.02 1.49
C LEU A 141 22.91 0.91 0.67
N GLU A 142 23.02 0.92 -0.67
CA GLU A 142 22.14 1.71 -1.53
C GLU A 142 20.68 1.27 -1.41
N GLN A 143 20.41 -0.03 -1.29
CA GLN A 143 19.05 -0.53 -1.05
C GLN A 143 18.49 -0.05 0.31
N LEU A 144 19.30 -0.06 1.38
CA LEU A 144 18.90 0.49 2.68
C LEU A 144 18.65 2.01 2.61
N LYS A 145 19.50 2.76 1.90
CA LYS A 145 19.30 4.20 1.66
C LYS A 145 17.98 4.46 0.92
N ASP A 146 17.62 3.62 -0.05
CA ASP A 146 16.34 3.76 -0.77
C ASP A 146 15.11 3.44 0.10
N ILE A 147 15.21 2.49 1.03
CA ILE A 147 14.19 2.28 2.07
C ILE A 147 14.09 3.52 2.98
N GLN A 148 15.23 4.06 3.42
CA GLN A 148 15.28 5.25 4.28
C GLN A 148 14.64 6.46 3.59
N LYS A 149 14.97 6.74 2.33
CA LYS A 149 14.39 7.86 1.56
C LYS A 149 12.87 7.79 1.48
N ARG A 150 12.31 6.59 1.26
CA ARG A 150 10.85 6.37 1.23
C ARG A 150 10.17 6.57 2.59
N ASN A 151 10.93 6.43 3.68
CA ASN A 151 10.46 6.54 5.05
C ASN A 151 11.19 7.66 5.82
N TYR A 152 11.56 8.75 5.14
CA TYR A 152 12.43 9.78 5.70
C TYR A 152 11.92 10.39 7.02
N GLY A 153 10.60 10.44 7.22
CA GLY A 153 9.98 10.96 8.45
C GLY A 153 9.97 9.98 9.63
N SER A 154 10.47 8.76 9.46
CA SER A 154 10.32 7.69 10.45
C SER A 154 11.47 6.67 10.49
N VAL A 155 12.46 6.77 9.61
CA VAL A 155 13.62 5.87 9.59
C VAL A 155 14.93 6.64 9.76
N ILE A 156 15.72 6.18 10.73
CA ILE A 156 17.11 6.55 10.96
C ILE A 156 17.97 5.42 10.39
N LEU A 157 18.96 5.75 9.56
CA LEU A 157 19.92 4.79 9.00
C LEU A 157 21.34 5.20 9.39
N THR A 158 22.10 4.30 10.04
CA THR A 158 23.48 4.57 10.46
C THR A 158 24.40 3.36 10.22
N PRO A 159 25.70 3.54 9.92
CA PRO A 159 26.67 2.48 10.18
C PRO A 159 26.83 2.30 11.71
N ARG A 160 27.11 1.08 12.15
CA ARG A 160 27.37 0.74 13.56
C ARG A 160 28.16 -0.56 13.68
N GLU A 161 29.49 -0.42 13.82
CA GLU A 161 30.42 -1.56 13.97
C GLU A 161 30.08 -2.49 15.14
N GLY A 162 29.51 -1.92 16.21
CA GLY A 162 29.12 -2.66 17.41
C GLY A 162 27.89 -3.55 17.25
N ASN A 163 27.24 -3.61 16.08
CA ASN A 163 26.07 -4.49 15.89
C ASN A 163 26.41 -5.96 16.12
N ASP A 164 25.43 -6.79 16.48
CA ASP A 164 25.60 -8.24 16.51
C ASP A 164 25.50 -8.84 15.10
N ALA A 165 24.51 -8.39 14.32
CA ALA A 165 24.26 -8.82 12.94
C ALA A 165 24.65 -7.76 11.89
N PRO A 166 24.82 -8.14 10.61
CA PRO A 166 25.10 -7.20 9.51
C PRO A 166 24.07 -6.08 9.37
N ILE A 167 22.78 -6.37 9.59
CA ILE A 167 21.70 -5.38 9.59
C ILE A 167 20.85 -5.62 10.85
N ALA A 168 20.55 -4.54 11.58
CA ALA A 168 19.67 -4.58 12.75
C ALA A 168 18.60 -3.50 12.65
N LEU A 169 17.37 -3.84 13.01
CA LEU A 169 16.22 -2.94 13.05
C LEU A 169 15.75 -2.84 14.50
N ALA A 170 15.96 -1.69 15.11
CA ALA A 170 15.50 -1.37 16.45
C ALA A 170 14.26 -0.48 16.41
N SER A 171 13.31 -0.78 17.29
CA SER A 171 12.18 0.09 17.65
C SER A 171 12.03 0.04 19.18
N TRP A 172 11.19 0.88 19.78
CA TRP A 172 11.09 0.94 21.24
C TRP A 172 10.68 -0.44 21.82
N GLY A 173 11.60 -1.06 22.57
CA GLY A 173 11.41 -2.39 23.16
C GLY A 173 11.39 -3.57 22.16
N ARG A 174 11.84 -3.41 20.90
CA ARG A 174 11.95 -4.54 19.95
C ARG A 174 13.18 -4.46 19.07
N LEU A 175 13.72 -5.64 18.76
CA LEU A 175 14.91 -5.81 17.94
C LEU A 175 14.72 -6.92 16.91
N LEU A 176 15.09 -6.64 15.66
CA LEU A 176 15.21 -7.65 14.61
C LEU A 176 16.61 -7.60 14.02
N ASN A 177 17.32 -8.73 14.08
CA ASN A 177 18.63 -8.92 13.46
C ASN A 177 18.48 -9.70 12.15
N LEU A 178 19.19 -9.27 11.11
CA LEU A 178 19.19 -9.88 9.79
C LEU A 178 20.63 -10.15 9.32
N ASP A 179 20.89 -11.37 8.88
CA ASP A 179 22.18 -11.79 8.30
C ASP A 179 22.39 -11.26 6.87
N SER A 180 21.30 -10.92 6.17
CA SER A 180 21.32 -10.40 4.81
C SER A 180 20.15 -9.45 4.57
N PHE A 181 20.26 -8.63 3.54
CA PHE A 181 19.18 -7.74 3.13
C PHE A 181 17.91 -8.50 2.71
N ASP A 182 16.78 -8.13 3.32
CA ASP A 182 15.45 -8.59 2.95
C ASP A 182 14.48 -7.41 2.99
N GLU A 183 14.19 -6.86 1.81
CA GLU A 183 13.30 -5.70 1.68
C GLU A 183 11.89 -5.96 2.21
N ALA A 184 11.34 -7.17 2.01
CA ALA A 184 9.97 -7.48 2.43
C ALA A 184 9.88 -7.51 3.96
N THR A 185 10.87 -8.12 4.60
CA THR A 185 10.99 -8.17 6.05
C THR A 185 11.19 -6.79 6.65
N ILE A 186 12.11 -5.97 6.11
CA ILE A 186 12.37 -4.60 6.57
C ILE A 186 11.10 -3.74 6.48
N ASN A 187 10.42 -3.73 5.32
CA ASN A 187 9.20 -2.94 5.16
C ASN A 187 8.08 -3.42 6.08
N THR A 188 8.00 -4.72 6.35
CA THR A 188 7.02 -5.28 7.28
C THR A 188 7.31 -4.83 8.71
N TYR A 189 8.56 -4.87 9.15
CA TYR A 189 8.98 -4.38 10.47
C TYR A 189 8.65 -2.90 10.65
N ILE A 190 9.00 -2.05 9.66
CA ILE A 190 8.69 -0.60 9.70
C ILE A 190 7.18 -0.38 9.84
N LYS A 191 6.37 -1.10 9.06
CA LYS A 191 4.92 -0.98 9.11
C LYS A 191 4.33 -1.39 10.46
N LEU A 192 4.87 -2.43 11.08
CA LEU A 192 4.37 -2.95 12.36
C LEU A 192 4.75 -2.04 13.53
N TYR A 193 5.98 -1.55 13.57
CA TYR A 193 6.55 -0.96 14.77
C TYR A 193 6.77 0.55 14.73
N LYS A 194 6.63 1.20 13.57
CA LYS A 194 6.57 2.66 13.53
C LYS A 194 5.48 3.16 14.48
N ASN A 195 5.80 4.12 15.34
CA ASN A 195 4.91 4.67 16.36
C ASN A 195 4.31 3.63 17.34
N GLN A 196 4.93 2.46 17.49
CA GLN A 196 4.68 1.55 18.61
C GLN A 196 5.65 1.88 19.75
N SER A 197 5.51 3.08 20.29
CA SER A 197 6.43 3.72 21.23
C SER A 197 5.67 4.57 22.24
N PRO A 198 6.32 5.06 23.32
CA PRO A 198 5.71 5.98 24.28
C PRO A 198 5.20 7.26 23.62
N GLU A 199 5.92 7.80 22.64
CA GLU A 199 5.57 9.01 21.92
C GLU A 199 5.47 8.75 20.42
N LYS A 200 4.35 9.15 19.80
CA LYS A 200 4.01 8.79 18.41
C LYS A 200 4.24 9.95 17.44
N LEU A 201 5.50 10.36 17.29
CA LEU A 201 5.88 11.57 16.57
C LEU A 201 6.45 11.30 15.17
N ALA A 202 6.82 10.05 14.87
CA ALA A 202 7.32 9.66 13.56
C ALA A 202 6.23 9.82 12.48
N ARG A 203 6.62 10.32 11.31
CA ARG A 203 5.71 10.64 10.19
C ARG A 203 5.67 9.49 9.18
#